data_AF-A0A0F8ZX81-F1
#
_entry.id   AF-A0A0F8ZX81-F1
#
_cell.length_a   1.000
_cell.length_b   1.000
_cell.length_c   1.000
_cell.angle_alpha   90.00
_cell.angle_beta   90.00
_cell.angle_gamma   90.00
#
_symmetry.space_group_name_H-M   'P 1'
#
loop_
_entity.id
_entity.type
_entity.pdbx_description
1 polymer ?
#
loop_
_entity_poly.entity_id
_entity_poly.type
_entity_poly.pdbx_seq_one_letter_code
_entity_poly.pdbx_strand_id
1 'polypeptide(L)'
;MKGPVARSLAWYRKQGWYAYSVSRWVPQAKRTIDFAGFADIIAYSPALGTITACQATTTANQAARVTKILALESAGSWIKAGGHIQVHGWAKKGLKGKRKLWQLTVSPVGEDGFD
;
A
#
# COMPACT_ATOMS: atom_id res chain seq x y z
N MET A 1 -6.82 16.90 -6.67
CA MET A 1 -7.40 15.91 -5.71
C MET A 1 -6.26 15.04 -5.18
N LYS A 2 -6.09 14.83 -3.86
CA LYS A 2 -5.05 13.91 -3.35
C LYS A 2 -5.46 12.45 -3.60
N GLY A 3 -4.69 11.72 -4.40
CA GLY A 3 -4.91 10.31 -4.73
C GLY A 3 -4.52 9.34 -3.59
N PRO A 4 -4.78 8.03 -3.74
CA PRO A 4 -4.50 7.01 -2.72
C PRO A 4 -3.07 7.03 -2.18
N VAL A 5 -2.05 7.11 -3.04
CA VAL A 5 -0.62 7.16 -2.65
C VAL A 5 -0.35 8.33 -1.70
N ALA A 6 -0.78 9.53 -2.06
CA ALA A 6 -0.59 10.73 -1.24
C ALA A 6 -1.30 10.62 0.13
N ARG A 7 -2.44 9.91 0.20
CA ARG A 7 -3.14 9.66 1.47
C ARG A 7 -2.42 8.64 2.33
N SER A 8 -1.92 7.56 1.74
CA SER A 8 -1.15 6.54 2.44
C SER A 8 0.14 7.11 3.00
N LEU A 9 0.89 7.92 2.24
CA LEU A 9 2.07 8.64 2.74
C LEU A 9 1.76 9.51 3.95
N ALA A 10 0.66 10.29 3.89
CA ALA A 10 0.23 11.12 5.01
C ALA A 10 -0.18 10.30 6.23
N TRP A 11 -0.84 9.15 6.02
CA TRP A 11 -1.22 8.24 7.10
C TRP A 11 0.02 7.67 7.79
N TYR A 12 0.98 7.09 7.07
CA TYR A 12 2.22 6.57 7.65
C TYR A 12 2.96 7.62 8.46
N ARG A 13 3.18 8.80 7.88
CA ARG A 13 3.90 9.89 8.54
C ARG A 13 3.20 10.36 9.82
N LYS A 14 1.86 10.37 9.84
CA LYS A 14 1.08 10.69 11.04
C LYS A 14 1.29 9.65 12.16
N GLN A 15 1.55 8.40 11.81
CA GLN A 15 1.86 7.32 12.75
C GLN A 15 3.34 7.28 13.16
N GLY A 16 4.17 8.24 12.73
CA GLY A 16 5.61 8.25 13.03
C GLY A 16 6.46 7.34 12.14
N TRP A 17 5.91 6.81 11.05
CA TRP A 17 6.67 6.00 10.10
C TRP A 17 7.43 6.88 9.10
N TYR A 18 8.59 6.40 8.68
CA TYR A 18 9.26 6.91 7.49
C TYR A 18 8.59 6.29 6.26
N ALA A 19 8.19 7.09 5.27
CA ALA A 19 7.48 6.60 4.10
C ALA A 19 7.77 7.42 2.84
N TYR A 20 8.08 6.70 1.76
CA TYR A 20 8.52 7.26 0.48
C TYR A 20 7.79 6.61 -0.69
N SER A 21 7.43 7.42 -1.68
CA SER A 21 6.88 6.92 -2.94
C SER A 21 7.99 6.25 -3.72
N VAL A 22 7.73 5.04 -4.22
CA VAL A 22 8.63 4.28 -5.09
C VAL A 22 8.05 4.11 -6.49
N SER A 23 6.81 4.56 -6.73
CA SER A 23 6.25 4.66 -8.06
C SER A 23 6.76 5.90 -8.81
N ARG A 24 7.14 5.70 -10.08
CA ARG A 24 7.57 6.79 -10.97
C ARG A 24 7.06 6.59 -12.39
N TRP A 25 6.67 7.67 -13.05
CA TRP A 25 6.39 7.67 -14.48
C TRP A 25 7.70 7.58 -15.25
N VAL A 26 7.79 6.63 -16.19
CA VAL A 26 8.95 6.46 -17.07
C VAL A 26 8.53 6.80 -18.50
N PRO A 27 8.92 7.97 -19.04
CA PRO A 27 8.48 8.42 -20.37
C PRO A 27 8.86 7.45 -21.50
N GLN A 28 10.07 6.87 -21.44
CA GLN A 28 10.58 5.94 -22.45
C GLN A 28 9.74 4.66 -22.53
N ALA A 29 9.22 4.20 -21.39
CA ALA A 29 8.36 3.02 -21.32
C ALA A 29 6.86 3.38 -21.41
N LYS A 30 6.53 4.67 -21.47
CA LYS A 30 5.15 5.22 -21.44
C LYS A 30 4.28 4.57 -20.36
N ARG A 31 4.86 4.29 -19.19
CA ARG A 31 4.16 3.65 -18.07
C ARG A 31 4.72 4.11 -16.73
N THR A 32 3.87 4.07 -15.71
CA THR A 32 4.33 4.11 -14.32
C THR A 32 4.92 2.76 -13.96
N ILE A 33 6.12 2.76 -13.41
CA ILE A 33 6.69 1.58 -12.76
C ILE A 33 6.58 1.76 -11.26
N ASP A 34 6.33 0.66 -10.57
CA ASP A 34 6.26 0.54 -9.13
C ASP A 34 7.42 -0.35 -8.62
N PHE A 35 7.55 -0.48 -7.30
CA PHE A 35 8.55 -1.38 -6.75
C PHE A 35 8.10 -2.82 -6.95
N ALA A 36 8.96 -3.59 -7.63
CA ALA A 36 8.83 -5.04 -7.81
C ALA A 36 7.48 -5.54 -8.38
N GLY A 37 6.67 -4.67 -8.99
CA GLY A 37 5.36 -5.01 -9.57
C GLY A 37 4.16 -4.90 -8.62
N PHE A 38 4.40 -4.55 -7.34
CA PHE A 38 3.39 -4.68 -6.28
C PHE A 38 3.33 -3.56 -5.23
N ALA A 39 4.20 -2.55 -5.25
CA ALA A 39 4.19 -1.50 -4.22
C ALA A 39 4.42 -0.09 -4.75
N ASP A 40 3.53 0.83 -4.36
CA ASP A 40 3.64 2.26 -4.64
C ASP A 40 4.52 2.99 -3.62
N ILE A 41 4.61 2.47 -2.39
CA ILE A 41 5.28 3.07 -1.23
C ILE A 41 6.12 2.02 -0.53
N ILE A 42 7.31 2.40 -0.09
CA ILE A 42 8.04 1.70 0.97
C ILE A 42 7.99 2.56 2.22
N ALA A 43 7.58 1.94 3.32
CA ALA A 43 7.54 2.55 4.64
C ALA A 43 8.29 1.68 5.64
N TYR A 44 8.87 2.29 6.67
CA TYR A 44 9.53 1.57 7.75
C TYR A 44 9.35 2.30 9.08
N SER A 45 9.30 1.53 10.17
CA SER A 45 9.16 2.02 11.52
C SER A 45 10.27 1.47 12.40
N PRO A 46 11.29 2.28 12.77
CA PRO A 46 12.31 1.86 13.73
C PRO A 46 11.72 1.44 15.07
N ALA A 47 10.62 2.08 15.49
CA ALA A 47 9.93 1.76 16.74
C ALA A 47 9.28 0.36 16.73
N LEU A 48 8.90 -0.15 15.56
CA LEU A 48 8.30 -1.49 15.41
C LEU A 48 9.30 -2.51 14.85
N GLY A 49 10.46 -2.08 14.36
CA GLY A 49 11.43 -2.95 13.72
C GLY A 49 10.98 -3.53 12.37
N THR A 50 10.01 -2.89 11.70
CA THR A 50 9.39 -3.42 10.47
C THR A 50 9.64 -2.55 9.24
N ILE A 51 9.77 -3.21 8.10
CA ILE A 51 9.76 -2.60 6.76
C ILE A 51 8.54 -3.12 6.03
N THR A 52 7.75 -2.22 5.45
CA THR A 52 6.50 -2.55 4.79
C THR A 52 6.43 -1.95 3.39
N ALA A 53 6.15 -2.81 2.41
CA ALA A 53 5.76 -2.43 1.08
C ALA A 53 4.24 -2.20 1.03
N CYS A 54 3.82 -1.11 0.41
CA CYS A 54 2.43 -0.69 0.41
C CYS A 54 1.93 -0.41 -1.01
N GLN A 55 0.86 -1.09 -1.41
CA GLN A 55 0.07 -0.73 -2.57
C GLN A 55 -1.09 0.16 -2.13
N ALA A 56 -1.29 1.32 -2.77
CA ALA A 56 -2.39 2.22 -2.46
C ALA A 56 -3.43 2.23 -3.58
N THR A 57 -4.69 1.98 -3.24
CA THR A 57 -5.80 1.92 -4.20
C THR A 57 -7.11 2.43 -3.58
N THR A 58 -8.21 2.38 -4.33
CA THR A 58 -9.55 2.56 -3.77
C THR A 58 -9.99 1.29 -3.05
N THR A 59 -10.82 1.39 -2.01
CA THR A 59 -11.34 0.20 -1.29
C THR A 59 -12.02 -0.79 -2.24
N ALA A 60 -12.72 -0.31 -3.27
CA ALA A 60 -13.35 -1.18 -4.28
C ALA A 60 -12.37 -2.06 -5.08
N ASN A 61 -11.11 -1.63 -5.22
CA ASN A 61 -10.07 -2.37 -5.96
C ASN A 61 -9.09 -3.10 -5.02
N GLN A 62 -9.33 -3.05 -3.70
CA GLN A 62 -8.40 -3.58 -2.70
C GLN A 62 -8.23 -5.10 -2.83
N ALA A 63 -9.32 -5.86 -2.91
CA ALA A 63 -9.28 -7.32 -3.05
C ALA A 63 -8.55 -7.74 -4.34
N ALA A 64 -8.85 -7.11 -5.47
CA ALA A 64 -8.17 -7.39 -6.73
C ALA A 64 -6.66 -7.11 -6.67
N ARG A 65 -6.23 -6.11 -5.89
CA ARG A 65 -4.80 -5.86 -5.65
C ARG A 65 -4.18 -6.93 -4.77
N VAL A 66 -4.82 -7.33 -3.68
CA VAL A 66 -4.35 -8.45 -2.85
C VAL A 66 -4.14 -9.71 -3.68
N THR A 67 -5.14 -10.12 -4.48
CA THR A 67 -5.04 -11.30 -5.37
C THR A 67 -3.89 -11.17 -6.37
N LYS A 68 -3.72 -9.99 -6.99
CA LYS A 68 -2.60 -9.75 -7.91
C LYS A 68 -1.24 -9.91 -7.21
N ILE A 69 -1.10 -9.36 -6.00
CA ILE A 69 0.17 -9.39 -5.25
C ILE A 69 0.51 -10.81 -4.82
N LEU A 70 -0.46 -11.57 -4.33
CA LEU A 70 -0.27 -12.98 -3.94
C LEU A 70 0.23 -13.86 -5.09
N ALA A 71 -0.09 -13.51 -6.34
CA ALA A 71 0.36 -14.23 -7.52
C ALA A 71 1.80 -13.88 -7.98
N LEU A 72 2.48 -12.92 -7.34
CA LEU A 72 3.82 -12.48 -7.74
C LEU A 72 4.91 -13.17 -6.92
N GLU A 73 5.84 -13.82 -7.62
CA GLU A 73 7.05 -14.40 -6.99
C GLU A 73 7.85 -13.36 -6.21
N SER A 74 7.96 -12.14 -6.73
CA SER A 74 8.66 -11.03 -6.06
C SER A 74 8.03 -10.66 -4.71
N ALA A 75 6.71 -10.78 -4.57
CA ALA A 75 6.02 -10.53 -3.31
C ALA A 75 6.33 -11.64 -2.29
N GLY A 76 6.31 -12.90 -2.72
CA GLY A 76 6.72 -14.03 -1.88
C GLY A 76 8.17 -13.93 -1.41
N SER A 77 9.09 -13.56 -2.29
CA SER A 77 10.50 -13.34 -1.97
C SER A 77 10.71 -12.17 -1.00
N TRP A 78 9.94 -11.09 -1.12
CA TRP A 78 9.97 -9.97 -0.18
C TRP A 78 9.54 -10.40 1.23
N ILE A 79 8.47 -11.17 1.34
CA ILE A 79 7.98 -11.69 2.63
C ILE A 79 9.02 -12.62 3.27
N LYS A 80 9.60 -13.54 2.50
CA LYS A 80 10.68 -14.43 2.97
C LYS A 80 11.94 -13.67 3.43
N ALA A 81 12.18 -12.48 2.88
CA ALA A 81 13.27 -11.59 3.31
C ALA A 81 12.94 -10.80 4.59
N GLY A 82 11.79 -11.04 5.22
CA GLY A 82 11.34 -10.37 6.45
C GLY A 82 10.56 -9.07 6.20
N GLY A 83 10.19 -8.78 4.96
CA GLY A 83 9.40 -7.61 4.62
C GLY A 83 7.90 -7.86 4.74
N HIS A 84 7.14 -6.85 5.20
CA HIS A 84 5.68 -6.93 5.22
C HIS A 84 5.09 -6.35 3.94
N ILE A 85 3.89 -6.78 3.55
CA ILE A 85 3.14 -6.17 2.45
C ILE A 85 1.73 -5.84 2.92
N GLN A 86 1.26 -4.63 2.60
CA GLN A 86 -0.11 -4.23 2.85
C GLN A 86 -0.73 -3.48 1.67
N VAL A 87 -2.04 -3.64 1.51
CA VAL A 87 -2.83 -2.88 0.56
C VAL A 87 -3.68 -1.86 1.32
N HIS A 88 -3.49 -0.59 1.01
CA HIS A 88 -4.29 0.52 1.52
C HIS A 88 -5.45 0.81 0.57
N GLY A 89 -6.67 0.53 1.01
CA GLY A 89 -7.91 0.89 0.32
C GLY A 89 -8.51 2.19 0.87
N TRP A 90 -8.69 3.20 0.01
CA TRP A 90 -9.31 4.46 0.38
C TRP A 90 -10.73 4.60 -0.19
N ALA A 91 -11.68 5.03 0.64
CA ALA A 91 -13.04 5.37 0.21
C ALA A 91 -13.60 6.57 0.97
N LYS A 92 -14.48 7.34 0.33
CA LYS A 92 -15.29 8.36 1.02
C LYS A 92 -16.48 7.68 1.70
N LYS A 93 -16.50 7.70 3.02
CA LYS A 93 -17.57 7.12 3.84
C LYS A 93 -18.21 8.22 4.72
N GLY A 94 -19.48 8.04 5.06
CA GLY A 94 -20.26 8.97 5.87
C GLY A 94 -21.76 8.78 5.68
N LEU A 95 -22.54 9.18 6.69
CA LEU A 95 -24.00 9.10 6.68
C LEU A 95 -24.61 9.96 5.57
N LYS A 96 -25.80 9.57 5.09
CA LYS A 96 -26.58 10.36 4.12
C LYS A 96 -26.85 11.74 4.71
N GLY A 97 -26.65 12.79 3.90
CA GLY A 97 -26.83 14.19 4.34
C GLY A 97 -25.70 14.76 5.21
N LYS A 98 -24.64 13.99 5.50
CA LYS A 98 -23.44 14.49 6.20
C LYS A 98 -22.23 14.52 5.26
N ARG A 99 -21.23 15.33 5.59
CA ARG A 99 -19.97 15.40 4.84
C ARG A 99 -19.28 14.03 4.89
N LYS A 100 -19.01 13.44 3.73
CA LYS A 100 -18.23 12.19 3.62
C LYS A 100 -16.75 12.48 3.81
N LEU A 101 -16.08 11.66 4.62
CA LEU A 101 -14.65 11.73 4.88
C LEU A 101 -13.94 10.52 4.26
N TRP A 102 -12.67 10.70 3.94
CA TRP A 102 -11.85 9.60 3.47
C TRP A 102 -11.47 8.71 4.64
N GLN A 103 -11.76 7.42 4.50
CA GLN A 103 -11.40 6.39 5.46
C GLN A 103 -10.47 5.38 4.79
N LEU A 104 -9.51 4.89 5.57
CA LEU A 104 -8.57 3.86 5.18
C LEU A 104 -9.08 2.48 5.64
N THR A 105 -8.91 1.48 4.78
CA THR A 105 -8.93 0.07 5.12
C THR A 105 -7.57 -0.51 4.77
N VAL A 106 -6.98 -1.29 5.67
CA VAL A 106 -5.69 -1.97 5.47
C VAL A 106 -5.96 -3.46 5.32
N SER A 107 -5.35 -4.08 4.31
CA SER A 107 -5.34 -5.54 4.14
C SER A 107 -3.88 -6.00 4.12
N PRO A 108 -3.42 -6.79 5.10
CA PRO A 108 -2.13 -7.44 5.01
C PRO A 108 -2.12 -8.47 3.87
N VAL A 109 -0.95 -8.78 3.36
CA VAL A 109 -0.76 -9.82 2.34
C VAL A 109 0.27 -10.82 2.87
N GLY A 110 -0.14 -12.10 2.96
CA GLY A 110 0.76 -13.20 3.33
C GLY A 110 1.07 -13.33 4.83
N GLU A 111 0.28 -12.71 5.72
CA GLU A 111 0.39 -12.91 7.17
C GLU A 111 -0.29 -14.21 7.68
N ASP A 112 -0.93 -14.97 6.79
CA ASP A 112 -1.45 -16.31 7.10
C ASP A 112 -0.35 -17.36 6.82
N GLY A 113 0.53 -17.63 7.79
CA GLY A 113 1.30 -18.89 7.84
C GLY A 113 2.79 -18.83 7.52
N PHE A 114 3.57 -18.11 8.33
CA PHE A 114 4.97 -18.47 8.59
C PHE A 114 5.16 -18.57 10.11
N ASP A 115 4.75 -19.72 10.66
CA ASP A 115 5.25 -20.25 11.93
C ASP A 115 6.60 -20.95 11.70
#